data_AF-A0A7X3ZHJ0-F1
#
_entry.id   AF-A0A7X3ZHJ0-F1
#
_cell.length_a   1.000
_cell.length_b   1.000
_cell.length_c   1.000
_cell.angle_alpha   90.00
_cell.angle_beta   90.00
_cell.angle_gamma   90.00
#
_symmetry.space_group_name_H-M   'P 1'
#
loop_
_entity.id
_entity.type
_entity.pdbx_description
1 polymer ?
#
loop_
_entity_poly.entity_id
_entity_poly.type
_entity_poly.pdbx_seq_one_letter_code
_entity_poly.pdbx_strand_id
1 'polypeptide(L)'
;MIEIGGQTFPAIAEIREYVHNLLNNAPLDEPLSEKDGKLIHELFLHHPEAKEKLGDQQPEYFKVGKHPQAGARAFCVVRTDGVEDTFSMNKCFSGWRRVNEAKVKQSKSTAKKKPQQQKKSTVVGASQGTEADGLSGLIQRFQRVILLYNELGKEIEQITKLLAEESKR
;
A
#
# COMPACT_ATOMS: atom_id res chain seq x y z
N MET A 1 9.23 11.44 -16.40
CA MET A 1 8.98 9.99 -16.17
C MET A 1 9.58 9.63 -14.82
N ILE A 2 9.00 8.64 -14.14
CA ILE A 2 9.42 8.17 -12.82
C ILE A 2 9.99 6.78 -13.02
N GLU A 3 11.24 6.57 -12.63
CA GLU A 3 11.89 5.27 -12.68
C GLU A 3 11.84 4.64 -11.29
N ILE A 4 11.41 3.38 -11.23
CA ILE A 4 11.35 2.60 -10.00
C ILE A 4 11.44 1.09 -10.32
N GLY A 5 12.33 0.38 -9.63
CA GLY A 5 12.56 -1.05 -9.85
C GLY A 5 13.02 -1.40 -11.26
N GLY A 6 13.73 -0.48 -11.94
CA GLY A 6 14.12 -0.63 -13.34
C GLY A 6 12.96 -0.47 -14.35
N GLN A 7 11.80 0.02 -13.91
CA GLN A 7 10.64 0.29 -14.75
C GLN A 7 10.35 1.79 -14.81
N THR A 8 9.92 2.27 -15.97
CA THR A 8 9.56 3.67 -16.20
C THR A 8 8.05 3.86 -16.22
N PHE A 9 7.55 4.78 -15.40
CA PHE A 9 6.13 5.15 -15.37
C PHE A 9 5.94 6.63 -15.67
N PRO A 10 4.87 7.03 -16.35
CA PRO A 10 4.63 8.44 -16.65
C PRO A 10 4.18 9.21 -15.39
N ALA A 11 3.46 8.56 -14.47
CA ALA A 11 2.96 9.17 -13.24
C ALA A 11 2.88 8.17 -12.07
N ILE A 12 2.83 8.68 -10.84
CA ILE A 12 2.65 7.87 -9.62
C ILE A 12 1.32 7.11 -9.63
N ALA A 13 0.28 7.67 -10.27
CA ALA A 13 -1.02 7.03 -10.39
C ALA A 13 -0.90 5.68 -11.12
N GLU A 14 -0.10 5.62 -12.19
CA GLU A 14 0.14 4.37 -12.93
C GLU A 14 0.87 3.34 -12.08
N ILE A 15 1.83 3.78 -11.25
CA ILE A 15 2.53 2.87 -10.33
C ILE A 15 1.52 2.28 -9.33
N ARG A 16 0.61 3.10 -8.80
CA ARG A 16 -0.43 2.63 -7.86
C ARG A 16 -1.38 1.66 -8.53
N GLU A 17 -1.82 1.95 -9.75
CA GLU A 17 -2.70 1.06 -10.51
C GLU A 17 -2.00 -0.26 -10.83
N TYR A 18 -0.74 -0.21 -11.27
CA TYR A 18 0.08 -1.38 -11.52
C TYR A 18 0.20 -2.26 -10.28
N VAL A 19 0.57 -1.69 -9.13
CA VAL A 19 0.73 -2.44 -7.88
C VAL A 19 -0.62 -2.97 -7.37
N HIS A 20 -1.71 -2.23 -7.55
CA HIS A 20 -3.05 -2.73 -7.24
C HIS A 20 -3.44 -3.93 -8.11
N ASN A 21 -3.17 -3.87 -9.41
CA ASN A 21 -3.43 -4.98 -10.33
C ASN A 21 -2.55 -6.19 -10.00
N LEU A 22 -1.29 -5.97 -9.66
CA LEU A 22 -0.38 -7.02 -9.22
C LEU A 22 -0.88 -7.72 -7.96
N LEU A 23 -1.30 -6.95 -6.94
CA LEU A 23 -1.82 -7.50 -5.69
C LEU A 23 -3.02 -8.43 -5.92
N ASN A 24 -3.91 -8.08 -6.86
CA ASN A 24 -5.15 -8.83 -7.09
C ASN A 24 -4.98 -10.03 -8.05
N ASN A 25 -4.05 -9.94 -9.01
CA ASN A 25 -3.92 -10.94 -10.07
C ASN A 25 -2.73 -11.91 -9.89
N ALA A 26 -1.75 -11.57 -9.05
CA ALA A 26 -0.61 -12.47 -8.81
C ALA A 26 -1.08 -13.82 -8.21
N PRO A 27 -0.38 -14.93 -8.50
CA PRO A 27 -0.59 -16.18 -7.76
C PRO A 27 -0.34 -15.98 -6.26
N LEU A 28 -1.11 -16.69 -5.44
CA LEU A 28 -0.94 -16.65 -3.98
C LEU A 28 0.22 -17.55 -3.57
N ASP A 29 0.99 -17.05 -2.60
CA ASP A 29 2.11 -17.73 -1.96
C ASP A 29 3.25 -18.15 -2.90
N GLU A 30 3.24 -17.62 -4.12
CA GLU A 30 4.29 -17.79 -5.12
C GLU A 30 5.18 -16.52 -5.19
N PRO A 31 6.50 -16.67 -5.37
CA PRO A 31 7.38 -15.54 -5.59
C PRO A 31 6.92 -14.67 -6.77
N LEU A 32 6.98 -13.36 -6.61
CA LEU A 32 6.75 -12.42 -7.70
C LEU A 32 7.82 -12.60 -8.78
N SER A 33 7.46 -12.24 -10.02
CA SER A 33 8.43 -12.17 -11.12
C SER A 33 9.59 -11.25 -10.74
N GLU A 34 10.80 -11.49 -11.28
CA GLU A 34 11.97 -10.66 -10.95
C GLU A 34 11.71 -9.15 -11.17
N LYS A 35 10.98 -8.83 -12.25
CA LYS A 35 10.62 -7.45 -12.61
C LYS A 35 9.68 -6.83 -11.57
N ASP A 36 8.67 -7.57 -11.12
CA ASP A 36 7.72 -7.09 -10.10
C ASP A 36 8.37 -7.05 -8.72
N GLY A 37 9.19 -8.05 -8.39
CA GLY A 37 9.95 -8.12 -7.15
C GLY A 37 10.87 -6.90 -6.99
N LYS A 38 11.59 -6.48 -8.04
CA LYS A 38 12.43 -5.27 -8.01
C LYS A 38 11.61 -4.00 -7.76
N LEU A 39 10.46 -3.86 -8.41
CA LEU A 39 9.54 -2.72 -8.19
C LEU A 39 9.06 -2.67 -6.74
N ILE A 40 8.58 -3.81 -6.23
CA ILE A 40 8.04 -3.93 -4.88
C ILE A 40 9.14 -3.73 -3.84
N HIS A 41 10.34 -4.25 -4.08
CA HIS A 41 11.50 -4.03 -3.23
C HIS A 41 11.84 -2.55 -3.10
N GLU A 42 11.95 -1.83 -4.22
CA GLU A 42 12.30 -0.41 -4.19
C GLU A 42 11.22 0.43 -3.47
N LEU A 43 9.93 0.11 -3.68
CA LEU A 43 8.85 0.73 -2.91
C LEU A 43 8.93 0.38 -1.42
N PHE A 44 9.22 -0.88 -1.09
CA PHE A 44 9.30 -1.38 0.28
C PHE A 44 10.39 -0.68 1.09
N LEU A 45 11.53 -0.33 0.48
CA LEU A 45 12.60 0.42 1.16
C LEU A 45 12.15 1.80 1.68
N HIS A 46 11.06 2.34 1.13
CA HIS A 46 10.46 3.58 1.62
C HIS A 46 9.39 3.38 2.70
N HIS A 47 9.12 2.15 3.11
CA HIS A 47 8.23 1.87 4.23
C HIS A 47 8.87 2.39 5.54
N PRO A 48 8.12 3.09 6.41
CA PRO A 48 8.69 3.65 7.65
C PRO A 48 9.32 2.58 8.55
N GLU A 49 8.72 1.40 8.57
CA GLU A 49 9.16 0.24 9.36
C GLU A 49 10.01 -0.75 8.52
N ALA A 50 10.52 -0.36 7.34
CA ALA A 50 11.23 -1.28 6.45
C ALA A 50 12.40 -1.99 7.15
N LYS A 51 13.18 -1.24 7.94
CA LYS A 51 14.32 -1.74 8.71
C LYS A 51 13.88 -2.71 9.81
N GLU A 52 12.76 -2.43 10.49
CA GLU A 52 12.23 -3.29 11.54
C GLU A 52 11.68 -4.60 10.97
N LYS A 53 11.04 -4.54 9.79
CA LYS A 53 10.47 -5.70 9.09
C LYS A 53 11.52 -6.65 8.51
N LEU A 54 12.67 -6.11 8.12
CA LEU A 54 13.81 -6.89 7.63
C LEU A 54 14.76 -7.33 8.77
N GLY A 55 14.83 -6.56 9.85
CA GLY A 55 15.88 -6.72 10.86
C GLY A 55 17.26 -6.50 10.24
N ASP A 56 18.24 -7.31 10.65
CA ASP A 56 19.59 -7.35 10.07
C ASP A 56 19.68 -8.22 8.80
N GLN A 57 18.56 -8.75 8.31
CA GLN A 57 18.52 -9.68 7.18
C GLN A 57 18.09 -8.98 5.88
N GLN A 58 18.53 -9.53 4.75
CA GLN A 58 18.07 -9.10 3.43
C GLN A 58 16.79 -9.84 3.04
N PRO A 59 15.89 -9.22 2.24
CA PRO A 59 14.77 -9.94 1.66
C PRO A 59 15.30 -11.00 0.69
N GLU A 60 14.81 -12.24 0.81
CA GLU A 60 15.09 -13.30 -0.16
C GLU A 60 14.21 -13.10 -1.40
N TYR A 61 12.90 -12.92 -1.19
CA TYR A 61 11.95 -12.61 -2.25
C TYR A 61 10.68 -11.95 -1.71
N PHE A 62 9.87 -11.42 -2.63
CA PHE A 62 8.55 -10.86 -2.36
C PHE A 62 7.47 -11.74 -2.96
N LYS A 63 6.34 -11.87 -2.28
CA LYS A 63 5.18 -12.65 -2.74
C LYS A 63 3.87 -11.92 -2.41
N VAL A 64 2.77 -12.38 -3.00
CA VAL A 64 1.43 -12.02 -2.53
C VAL A 64 0.90 -13.18 -1.70
N GLY A 65 0.60 -12.92 -0.44
CA GLY A 65 0.03 -13.91 0.48
C GLY A 65 -1.28 -13.43 1.09
N LYS A 66 -1.73 -14.13 2.14
CA LYS A 66 -2.86 -13.70 2.95
C LYS A 66 -2.37 -13.04 4.22
N HIS A 67 -2.99 -11.91 4.58
CA HIS A 67 -2.71 -11.27 5.87
C HIS A 67 -3.18 -12.18 7.01
N PRO A 68 -2.32 -12.51 8.00
CA PRO A 68 -2.63 -13.52 9.01
C PRO A 68 -3.88 -13.22 9.84
N GLN A 69 -4.14 -11.93 10.11
CA GLN A 69 -5.32 -11.52 10.88
C GLN A 69 -6.56 -11.22 10.03
N ALA A 70 -6.38 -10.79 8.78
CA ALA A 70 -7.47 -10.23 7.98
C ALA A 70 -7.93 -11.18 6.86
N GLY A 71 -7.14 -12.20 6.52
CA GLY A 71 -7.41 -13.14 5.43
C GLY A 71 -7.37 -12.53 4.02
N ALA A 72 -7.28 -11.20 3.91
CA ALA A 72 -7.19 -10.47 2.66
C ALA A 72 -5.81 -10.62 2.01
N ARG A 73 -5.75 -10.43 0.69
CA ARG A 73 -4.51 -10.44 -0.08
C ARG A 73 -3.61 -9.29 0.36
N ALA A 74 -2.33 -9.59 0.63
CA ALA A 74 -1.33 -8.62 1.05
C ALA A 74 0.02 -8.95 0.42
N PHE A 75 0.87 -7.93 0.28
CA PHE A 75 2.27 -8.16 -0.05
C PHE A 75 3.00 -8.68 1.18
N CYS A 76 3.81 -9.71 0.96
CA CYS A 76 4.67 -10.31 1.97
C CYS A 76 6.12 -10.22 1.51
N VAL A 77 6.99 -9.90 2.46
CA VAL A 77 8.44 -10.08 2.31
C VAL A 77 8.82 -11.39 2.97
N VAL A 78 9.60 -12.21 2.28
CA VAL A 78 10.19 -13.43 2.82
C VAL A 78 11.67 -13.19 3.00
N ARG A 79 12.17 -13.38 4.22
CA ARG A 79 13.56 -13.22 4.60
C ARG A 79 14.34 -14.52 4.35
N THR A 80 15.67 -14.46 4.38
CA THR A 80 16.56 -15.61 4.20
C THR A 80 16.46 -16.68 5.31
N ASP A 81 15.88 -16.34 6.46
CA ASP A 81 15.58 -17.27 7.55
C ASP A 81 14.21 -17.96 7.37
N GLY A 82 13.49 -17.66 6.27
CA GLY A 82 12.16 -18.19 5.98
C GLY A 82 11.03 -17.48 6.73
N VAL A 83 11.33 -16.46 7.54
CA VAL A 83 10.29 -15.67 8.22
C VAL A 83 9.62 -14.74 7.23
N GLU A 84 8.29 -14.75 7.22
CA GLU A 84 7.47 -13.86 6.41
C GLU A 84 6.85 -12.74 7.23
N ASP A 85 6.79 -11.55 6.64
CA ASP A 85 6.07 -10.41 7.23
C ASP A 85 5.26 -9.69 6.14
N THR A 86 4.08 -9.21 6.52
CA THR A 86 3.17 -8.47 5.63
C THR A 86 3.42 -6.98 5.73
N PHE A 87 3.25 -6.24 4.64
CA PHE A 87 3.41 -4.80 4.66
C PHE A 87 2.38 -4.07 3.79
N SER A 88 2.13 -2.81 4.15
CA SER A 88 1.15 -1.98 3.45
C SER A 88 1.83 -1.17 2.36
N MET A 89 1.43 -1.39 1.11
CA MET A 89 1.92 -0.59 0.00
C MET A 89 1.58 0.90 0.12
N ASN A 90 0.47 1.23 0.80
CA ASN A 90 0.09 2.63 1.01
C ASN A 90 1.08 3.37 1.93
N LYS A 91 1.66 2.65 2.91
CA LYS A 91 2.75 3.17 3.75
C LYS A 91 4.03 3.37 2.91
N CYS A 92 4.36 2.43 2.02
CA CYS A 92 5.47 2.56 1.06
C CYS A 92 5.32 3.82 0.20
N PHE A 93 4.18 4.02 -0.46
CA PHE A 93 3.92 5.21 -1.29
C PHE A 93 3.97 6.51 -0.49
N SER A 94 3.53 6.49 0.77
CA SER A 94 3.59 7.67 1.65
C SER A 94 5.03 8.04 1.97
N GLY A 95 5.88 7.07 2.30
CA GLY A 95 7.31 7.31 2.51
C GLY A 95 8.02 7.72 1.23
N TRP A 96 7.74 7.07 0.10
CA TRP A 96 8.30 7.41 -1.20
C TRP A 96 7.97 8.85 -1.56
N ARG A 97 6.71 9.27 -1.34
CA ARG A 97 6.29 10.65 -1.57
C ARG A 97 7.06 11.63 -0.69
N ARG A 98 7.21 11.36 0.62
CA ARG A 98 7.95 12.24 1.53
C ARG A 98 9.39 12.48 1.08
N VAL A 99 10.06 11.45 0.57
CA VAL A 99 11.45 11.54 0.09
C VAL A 99 11.52 12.24 -1.28
N ASN A 100 10.54 12.01 -2.15
CA ASN A 100 10.59 12.47 -3.54
C ASN A 100 9.77 13.75 -3.83
N GLU A 101 9.05 14.32 -2.87
CA GLU A 101 8.18 15.50 -3.07
C GLU A 101 8.94 16.77 -3.51
N ALA A 102 10.25 16.85 -3.26
CA ALA A 102 11.12 17.91 -3.78
C ALA A 102 11.37 17.79 -5.30
N LYS A 103 11.32 16.58 -5.86
CA LYS A 103 11.55 16.31 -7.29
C LYS A 103 10.25 16.36 -8.11
N VAL A 104 9.10 16.05 -7.50
CA VAL A 104 7.79 15.95 -8.21
C VAL A 104 7.14 17.33 -8.50
N LYS A 105 7.59 18.42 -7.87
CA LYS A 105 7.02 19.76 -8.09
C LYS A 105 7.26 20.33 -9.51
N GLN A 106 8.17 19.77 -10.30
CA GLN A 106 8.40 20.17 -11.70
C GLN A 106 7.37 19.59 -12.70
N SER A 107 6.57 18.59 -12.33
CA SER A 107 5.63 17.92 -13.26
C SER A 107 4.18 18.42 -13.19
N LYS A 108 3.86 19.40 -12.33
CA LYS A 108 2.47 19.85 -12.06
C LYS A 108 1.98 21.03 -12.91
N SER A 109 2.74 21.54 -13.88
CA SER A 109 2.37 22.74 -14.65
C SER A 109 1.53 22.47 -15.92
N THR A 110 1.28 21.23 -16.34
CA THR A 110 0.47 20.99 -17.56
C THR A 110 -0.44 19.77 -17.43
N ALA A 111 -1.66 19.96 -16.92
CA ALA A 111 -2.87 19.23 -17.38
C ALA A 111 -4.12 19.77 -16.67
N LYS A 112 -4.51 20.98 -17.05
CA LYS A 112 -5.86 21.53 -16.81
C LYS A 112 -6.72 21.10 -17.99
N LYS A 113 -7.72 20.21 -17.76
CA LYS A 113 -9.10 20.22 -18.32
C LYS A 113 -9.70 18.80 -18.42
N LYS A 114 -10.86 18.64 -17.78
CA LYS A 114 -11.92 17.67 -18.11
C LYS A 114 -12.65 18.14 -19.38
N PRO A 115 -13.14 17.25 -20.27
CA PRO A 115 -14.58 16.88 -20.30
C PRO A 115 -14.76 15.37 -20.61
N GLN A 116 -15.60 14.58 -19.92
CA GLN A 116 -17.04 14.33 -20.13
C GLN A 116 -17.50 14.09 -21.59
N GLN A 117 -17.74 12.83 -21.99
CA GLN A 117 -19.06 12.27 -22.42
C GLN A 117 -18.97 10.95 -23.25
N GLN A 118 -19.72 9.94 -22.76
CA GLN A 118 -20.70 9.06 -23.42
C GLN A 118 -20.45 8.46 -24.82
N LYS A 119 -20.61 7.11 -24.94
CA LYS A 119 -21.55 6.36 -25.85
C LYS A 119 -21.78 4.97 -25.21
N LYS A 120 -22.97 4.61 -24.69
CA LYS A 120 -24.25 4.18 -25.32
C LYS A 120 -24.15 2.82 -26.04
N SER A 121 -24.61 1.76 -25.38
CA SER A 121 -25.27 0.61 -26.00
C SER A 121 -26.36 0.07 -25.07
N THR A 122 -27.55 0.05 -25.65
CA THR A 122 -28.84 -0.37 -25.10
C THR A 122 -28.94 -1.89 -25.09
N VAL A 123 -29.52 -2.50 -24.05
CA VAL A 123 -30.66 -3.44 -24.12
C VAL A 123 -31.12 -3.85 -22.71
N VAL A 124 -32.30 -3.33 -22.37
CA VAL A 124 -33.45 -3.88 -21.65
C VAL A 124 -33.24 -5.02 -20.64
N GLY A 125 -33.59 -4.76 -19.37
CA GLY A 125 -33.82 -5.79 -18.34
C GLY A 125 -34.20 -5.18 -17.00
N ALA A 126 -35.43 -5.41 -16.57
CA ALA A 126 -36.11 -4.79 -15.43
C ALA A 126 -35.50 -5.07 -14.04
N SER A 127 -35.52 -4.09 -13.13
CA SER A 127 -36.08 -4.18 -11.76
C SER A 127 -35.85 -2.90 -10.95
N GLN A 128 -36.80 -2.58 -10.07
CA GLN A 128 -37.00 -1.31 -9.37
C GLN A 128 -36.36 -1.33 -7.97
N GLY A 129 -35.66 -0.24 -7.58
CA GLY A 129 -35.47 0.32 -6.22
C GLY A 129 -34.75 -0.51 -5.13
N THR A 130 -33.98 -0.01 -4.16
CA THR A 130 -33.46 1.31 -3.74
C THR A 130 -32.47 1.01 -2.60
N GLU A 131 -31.18 1.36 -2.67
CA GLU A 131 -30.30 1.43 -1.49
C GLU A 131 -29.01 2.21 -1.77
N ALA A 132 -29.11 3.53 -1.69
CA ALA A 132 -27.97 4.44 -1.76
C ALA A 132 -27.37 4.65 -0.35
N ASP A 133 -26.89 3.59 0.31
CA ASP A 133 -26.24 3.70 1.63
C ASP A 133 -24.92 2.92 1.76
N GLY A 134 -24.50 2.20 0.71
CA GLY A 134 -23.35 1.29 0.81
C GLY A 134 -21.97 1.95 0.94
N LEU A 135 -21.74 3.09 0.27
CA LEU A 135 -20.40 3.66 0.12
C LEU A 135 -20.02 4.61 1.27
N SER A 136 -20.99 5.38 1.78
CA SER A 136 -20.78 6.33 2.89
C SER A 136 -20.50 5.60 4.21
N GLY A 137 -21.30 4.56 4.50
CA GLY A 137 -21.11 3.73 5.69
C GLY A 137 -19.77 2.96 5.68
N LEU A 138 -19.31 2.53 4.51
CA LEU A 138 -18.01 1.86 4.37
C LEU A 138 -16.86 2.83 4.68
N ILE A 139 -16.91 4.06 4.14
CA ILE A 139 -15.89 5.09 4.38
C ILE A 139 -15.84 5.47 5.86
N GLN A 140 -17.00 5.63 6.52
CA GLN A 140 -17.04 5.90 7.97
C GLN A 140 -16.45 4.77 8.80
N ARG A 141 -16.72 3.50 8.44
CA ARG A 141 -16.13 2.33 9.12
C ARG A 141 -14.61 2.32 8.97
N PHE A 142 -14.10 2.59 7.77
CA PHE A 142 -12.66 2.68 7.52
C PHE A 142 -12.00 3.83 8.30
N GLN A 143 -12.62 5.02 8.33
CA GLN A 143 -12.11 6.15 9.13
C GLN A 143 -12.07 5.81 10.62
N ARG A 144 -13.08 5.12 11.15
CA ARG A 144 -13.11 4.68 12.55
C ARG A 144 -11.97 3.71 12.88
N VAL A 145 -11.69 2.76 11.98
CA VAL A 145 -10.57 1.83 12.14
C VAL A 145 -9.24 2.57 12.15
N ILE A 146 -9.02 3.54 11.24
CA ILE A 146 -7.80 4.35 11.21
C ILE A 146 -7.58 5.12 12.53
N LEU A 147 -8.65 5.67 13.10
CA LEU A 147 -8.55 6.38 14.39
C LEU A 147 -8.14 5.45 15.54
N LEU A 148 -8.70 4.23 15.59
CA LEU A 148 -8.34 3.23 16.60
C LEU A 148 -6.86 2.81 16.49
N TYR A 149 -6.35 2.60 15.27
CA TYR A 149 -4.93 2.28 15.08
C TYR A 149 -4.00 3.42 15.52
N ASN A 150 -4.40 4.68 15.29
CA ASN A 150 -3.62 5.84 15.74
C ASN A 150 -3.63 5.98 17.27
N GLU A 151 -4.75 5.64 17.92
CA GLU A 151 -4.87 5.68 19.39
C GLU A 151 -4.02 4.58 20.02
N LEU A 152 -4.09 3.35 19.50
CA LEU A 152 -3.26 2.23 19.94
C LEU A 152 -1.76 2.53 19.79
N GLY A 153 -1.36 3.20 18.71
CA GLY A 153 0.03 3.64 18.52
C GLY A 153 0.51 4.60 19.62
N LYS A 154 -0.35 5.47 20.14
CA LYS A 154 -0.02 6.38 21.25
C LYS A 154 0.12 5.62 22.57
N GLU A 155 -0.73 4.62 22.81
CA GLU A 155 -0.64 3.78 24.01
C GLU A 155 0.66 2.97 24.03
N ILE A 156 1.04 2.39 22.89
CA ILE A 156 2.32 1.69 22.74
C ILE A 156 3.49 2.64 23.03
N GLU A 157 3.44 3.88 22.52
CA GLU A 157 4.50 4.87 22.79
C GLU A 157 4.58 5.26 24.28
N GLN A 158 3.45 5.35 24.97
CA GLN A 158 3.43 5.61 26.42
C GLN A 158 4.00 4.45 27.23
N ILE A 159 3.60 3.21 26.93
CA ILE A 159 4.14 2.01 27.58
C ILE A 159 5.65 1.91 27.34
N THR A 160 6.10 2.20 26.12
CA THR A 160 7.54 2.19 25.78
C THR A 160 8.32 3.21 26.60
N LYS A 161 7.75 4.42 26.83
CA LYS A 161 8.36 5.43 27.70
C LYS A 161 8.43 4.99 29.16
N LEU A 162 7.36 4.40 29.68
CA LEU A 162 7.32 3.89 31.07
C LEU A 162 8.35 2.78 31.30
N LEU A 163 8.47 1.83 30.38
CA LEU A 163 9.49 0.77 30.44
C LEU A 163 10.91 1.34 30.38
N ALA A 164 11.14 2.38 29.57
CA ALA A 164 12.44 3.05 29.48
C ALA A 164 12.78 3.86 30.75
N GLU A 165 11.79 4.30 31.53
CA GLU A 165 12.00 4.96 32.82
C GLU A 165 12.20 3.97 33.97
N GLU A 166 11.50 2.82 33.98
CA GLU A 166 11.74 1.75 34.95
C GLU A 166 13.14 1.14 34.79
N SER A 167 13.64 0.98 33.57
CA SER A 167 15.01 0.49 33.33
C SER A 167 16.13 1.43 33.81
N LYS A 168 15.79 2.68 34.20
CA LYS A 168 16.73 3.68 34.70
C LYS A 168 16.69 3.84 36.23
N ARG A 169 15.79 3.13 36.91
CA ARG A 169 15.74 3.04 38.38
C ARG A 169 16.52 1.83 38.86
#